data_AF-A0AAN7FCP9-F1
#
_entry.id   AF-A0AAN7FCP9-F1
#
_cell.length_a   1.000
_cell.length_b   1.000
_cell.length_c   1.000
_cell.angle_alpha   90.00
_cell.angle_beta   90.00
_cell.angle_gamma   90.00
#
_symmetry.space_group_name_H-M   'P 1'
#
loop_
_entity.id
_entity.type
_entity.pdbx_description
1 polymer ?
#
loop_
_entity_poly.entity_id
_entity_poly.type
_entity_poly.pdbx_seq_one_letter_code
_entity_poly.pdbx_strand_id
1 'polypeptide(L)'
;MISINRIVLLQIFLVLFLSSFHKVKGGLFERSRVYVELFNDLGLNVTVHCKSGHSDLGSHFIQYPNGFYQFNFKPNAFGTSDYYCNFQWPNNFHWFDIYLFDRDHPQCGKCFWKIRPDGVCRLNYETNQYDLCYPWNSD
;
A
#
# COMPACT_ATOMS: atom_id res chain seq x y z
N MET A 1 -2.84 19.19 -60.06
CA MET A 1 -2.35 19.88 -58.85
C MET A 1 -3.56 20.13 -57.95
N ILE A 2 -3.73 19.34 -56.89
CA ILE A 2 -4.91 19.43 -56.02
C ILE A 2 -4.77 20.68 -55.14
N SER A 3 -5.68 21.64 -55.29
CA SER A 3 -5.73 22.84 -54.44
C SER A 3 -6.44 22.49 -53.14
N ILE A 4 -5.70 22.49 -52.03
CA ILE A 4 -6.28 22.25 -50.70
C ILE A 4 -6.77 23.59 -50.15
N ASN A 5 -8.09 23.72 -50.01
CA ASN A 5 -8.72 24.93 -49.49
C ASN A 5 -8.22 25.24 -48.06
N ARG A 6 -7.89 26.50 -47.78
CA ARG A 6 -7.45 26.97 -46.44
C ARG A 6 -8.46 26.62 -45.34
N ILE A 7 -9.75 26.57 -45.67
CA ILE A 7 -10.81 26.14 -44.73
C ILE A 7 -10.62 24.66 -44.36
N VAL A 8 -10.27 23.81 -45.33
CA VAL A 8 -10.02 22.37 -45.10
C VAL A 8 -8.77 22.17 -44.24
N LEU A 9 -7.72 22.98 -44.46
CA LEU A 9 -6.53 22.97 -43.59
C LEU A 9 -6.87 23.35 -42.15
N LEU A 10 -7.67 24.39 -41.94
CA LEU A 10 -8.12 24.82 -40.61
C LEU A 10 -8.94 23.75 -39.88
N GLN A 11 -9.83 23.04 -40.60
CA GLN A 11 -10.61 21.94 -40.02
C GLN A 11 -9.71 20.76 -39.61
N ILE A 12 -8.70 20.40 -40.41
CA ILE A 12 -7.74 19.35 -40.07
C ILE A 12 -6.95 19.74 -38.82
N PHE A 13 -6.46 20.98 -38.72
CA PHE A 13 -5.77 21.46 -37.52
C PHE A 13 -6.65 21.46 -36.27
N LEU A 14 -7.94 21.81 -36.39
CA LEU A 14 -8.88 21.77 -35.27
C LEU A 14 -9.14 20.34 -34.78
N VAL A 15 -9.32 19.38 -35.69
CA VAL A 15 -9.51 17.97 -35.35
C VAL A 15 -8.26 17.40 -34.67
N LEU A 16 -7.07 17.74 -35.17
CA LEU A 16 -5.79 17.35 -34.56
C LEU A 16 -5.65 17.96 -33.15
N PHE A 17 -5.99 19.25 -32.98
CA PHE A 17 -5.93 19.91 -31.66
C PHE A 17 -6.92 19.33 -30.66
N LEU A 18 -8.14 18.96 -31.09
CA LEU A 18 -9.14 18.31 -30.24
C LEU A 18 -8.77 16.86 -29.90
N SER A 19 -8.08 16.15 -30.80
CA SER A 19 -7.57 14.79 -30.53
C SER A 19 -6.45 14.76 -29.47
N SER A 20 -5.79 15.88 -29.21
CA SER A 20 -4.76 16.02 -28.17
C SER A 20 -5.32 16.03 -26.74
N PHE A 21 -6.65 16.08 -26.56
CA PHE A 21 -7.31 16.00 -25.25
C PHE A 21 -7.75 14.58 -24.87
N HIS A 22 -7.12 13.54 -25.40
CA HIS A 22 -7.22 12.23 -24.77
C HIS A 22 -6.55 12.32 -23.39
N LYS A 23 -7.35 12.26 -22.32
CA LYS A 23 -6.84 11.98 -20.97
C LYS A 23 -6.07 10.67 -21.05
N VAL A 24 -4.75 10.74 -21.10
CA VAL A 24 -3.89 9.59 -20.89
C VAL A 24 -4.08 9.16 -19.44
N LYS A 25 -5.01 8.24 -19.20
CA LYS A 25 -4.99 7.44 -17.98
C LYS A 25 -3.84 6.45 -18.15
N GLY A 26 -2.67 6.81 -17.63
CA GLY A 26 -1.48 5.96 -17.69
C GLY A 26 -0.22 6.72 -18.08
N GLY A 27 0.13 7.77 -17.32
CA GLY A 27 1.51 8.24 -17.28
C GLY A 27 2.37 7.21 -16.56
N LEU A 28 3.58 6.96 -17.08
CA LEU A 28 4.55 5.92 -16.71
C LEU A 28 4.96 5.76 -15.22
N PHE A 29 4.30 6.40 -14.25
CA PHE A 29 4.75 6.39 -12.84
C PHE A 29 3.64 6.45 -11.77
N GLU A 30 2.36 6.44 -12.13
CA GLU A 30 1.31 6.53 -11.11
C GLU A 30 1.00 5.16 -10.47
N ARG A 31 1.73 4.85 -9.38
CA ARG A 31 1.52 3.62 -8.60
C ARG A 31 0.18 3.65 -7.85
N SER A 32 -0.49 2.51 -7.79
CA SER A 32 -1.72 2.34 -7.04
C SER A 32 -1.50 2.52 -5.54
N ARG A 33 -2.52 3.01 -4.85
CA ARG A 33 -2.52 3.13 -3.38
C ARG A 33 -2.49 1.74 -2.76
N VAL A 34 -1.63 1.57 -1.75
CA VAL A 34 -1.54 0.37 -0.91
C VAL A 34 -2.38 0.59 0.34
N TYR A 35 -3.12 -0.44 0.74
CA TYR A 35 -3.92 -0.48 1.97
C TYR A 35 -3.35 -1.54 2.90
N VAL A 36 -3.09 -1.17 4.15
CA VAL A 36 -2.59 -2.07 5.19
C VAL A 36 -3.63 -2.15 6.29
N GLU A 37 -3.95 -3.36 6.73
CA GLU A 37 -4.84 -3.64 7.85
C GLU A 37 -4.17 -4.64 8.79
N LEU A 38 -4.14 -4.31 10.08
CA LEU A 38 -3.55 -5.08 11.15
C LEU A 38 -4.67 -5.56 12.07
N PHE A 39 -4.99 -6.85 11.98
CA PHE A 39 -6.00 -7.49 12.82
C PHE A 39 -5.35 -8.09 14.07
N ASN A 40 -5.96 -7.86 15.23
CA ASN A 40 -5.46 -8.39 16.49
C ASN A 40 -5.93 -9.85 16.72
N ASP A 41 -4.99 -10.80 16.58
CA ASP A 41 -5.18 -12.24 16.79
C ASP A 41 -4.39 -12.74 18.03
N LEU A 42 -4.04 -11.85 18.97
CA LEU A 42 -3.20 -12.16 20.14
C LEU A 42 -3.96 -12.77 21.33
N GLY A 43 -5.28 -12.64 21.38
CA GLY A 43 -6.07 -12.98 22.58
C GLY A 43 -6.05 -11.90 23.68
N LEU A 44 -5.41 -10.76 23.43
CA LEU A 44 -5.31 -9.62 24.35
C LEU A 44 -5.14 -8.31 23.56
N ASN A 45 -5.26 -7.17 24.23
CA ASN A 45 -5.13 -5.86 23.58
C ASN A 45 -3.67 -5.54 23.22
N VAL A 46 -3.46 -4.89 22.07
CA VAL A 46 -2.14 -4.48 21.60
C VAL A 46 -2.15 -3.01 21.18
N THR A 47 -1.06 -2.31 21.49
CA THR A 47 -0.79 -0.97 20.94
C THR A 47 0.19 -1.11 19.80
N VAL A 48 -0.13 -0.52 18.65
CA VAL A 48 0.73 -0.54 17.46
C VAL A 48 1.15 0.87 17.11
N HIS A 49 2.43 1.08 16.84
CA HIS A 49 2.92 2.37 16.35
C HIS A 49 3.72 2.15 15.06
N CYS A 50 3.31 2.82 13.99
CA CYS A 50 3.86 2.61 12.65
C CYS A 50 4.46 3.89 12.09
N LYS A 51 5.55 3.77 11.32
CA LYS A 51 6.15 4.90 10.60
C LYS A 51 6.91 4.46 9.35
N SER A 52 7.18 5.42 8.47
CA SER A 52 7.95 5.28 7.24
C SER A 52 8.80 6.52 7.03
N GLY A 53 10.12 6.43 7.17
CA GLY A 53 11.02 7.60 7.08
C GLY A 53 10.60 8.72 8.02
N HIS A 54 10.20 9.87 7.46
CA HIS A 54 9.70 11.03 8.22
C HIS A 54 8.18 11.03 8.47
N SER A 55 7.45 10.05 7.94
CA SER A 55 6.01 9.91 8.15
C SER A 55 5.76 9.04 9.37
N ASP A 56 5.38 9.66 10.49
CA ASP A 56 4.93 8.97 11.69
C ASP A 56 3.40 8.85 11.68
N LEU A 57 2.87 7.63 11.79
CA LEU A 57 1.43 7.38 11.84
C LEU A 57 0.89 7.41 13.27
N GLY A 58 1.76 7.48 14.28
CA GLY A 58 1.42 7.49 15.69
C GLY A 58 1.07 6.11 16.24
N SER A 59 0.67 6.10 17.51
CA SER A 59 0.28 4.90 18.25
C SER A 59 -1.24 4.68 18.22
N HIS A 60 -1.65 3.44 17.97
CA HIS A 60 -3.05 3.03 17.84
C HIS A 60 -3.31 1.81 18.71
N PHE A 61 -4.34 1.89 19.55
CA PHE A 61 -4.76 0.79 20.40
C PHE A 61 -5.74 -0.12 19.64
N ILE A 62 -5.46 -1.42 19.61
CA ILE A 62 -6.26 -2.44 18.94
C ILE A 62 -6.78 -3.43 19.99
N GLN A 63 -8.09 -3.36 20.26
CA GLN A 63 -8.74 -4.24 21.22
C GLN A 63 -8.87 -5.68 20.71
N TYR A 64 -8.90 -6.64 21.63
CA TYR A 64 -9.33 -8.01 21.36
C TYR A 64 -10.71 -8.27 21.99
N PRO A 65 -11.62 -8.99 21.33
CA PRO A 65 -11.54 -9.53 19.97
C PRO A 65 -11.97 -8.53 18.89
N ASN A 66 -11.71 -8.87 17.62
CA ASN A 66 -12.21 -8.17 16.42
C ASN A 66 -11.71 -6.73 16.19
N GLY A 67 -10.75 -6.24 16.97
CA GLY A 67 -10.11 -4.96 16.70
C GLY A 67 -9.12 -5.04 15.55
N PHE A 68 -9.06 -3.96 14.78
CA PHE A 68 -8.05 -3.76 13.75
C PHE A 68 -7.62 -2.29 13.68
N TYR A 69 -6.43 -2.07 13.14
CA TYR A 69 -5.94 -0.76 12.72
C TYR A 69 -5.64 -0.78 11.23
N GLN A 70 -5.98 0.29 10.52
CA GLN A 70 -5.74 0.39 9.08
C GLN A 70 -5.14 1.74 8.70
N PHE A 71 -4.30 1.71 7.68
CA PHE A 71 -3.78 2.91 7.03
C PHE A 71 -3.54 2.64 5.56
N ASN A 72 -3.30 3.70 4.79
CA ASN A 72 -3.01 3.58 3.37
C ASN A 72 -2.04 4.66 2.92
N PHE A 73 -1.27 4.35 1.88
CA PHE A 73 -0.26 5.23 1.34
C PHE A 73 -0.06 4.97 -0.14
N LYS A 74 0.61 5.88 -0.83
CA LYS A 74 1.00 5.70 -2.23
C LYS A 74 2.50 5.42 -2.26
N PRO A 75 2.95 4.25 -2.75
CA PRO A 75 4.37 3.98 -2.90
C PRO A 75 5.04 5.07 -3.73
N ASN A 76 6.21 5.53 -3.30
CA ASN A 76 6.97 6.55 -4.04
C ASN A 76 7.39 6.01 -5.42
N ALA A 77 7.76 6.88 -6.35
CA ALA A 77 8.14 6.48 -7.72
C ALA A 77 9.42 5.61 -7.76
N PHE A 78 10.26 5.67 -6.72
CA PHE A 78 11.57 5.02 -6.67
C PHE A 78 11.57 3.63 -6.01
N GLY A 79 10.46 3.20 -5.40
CA GLY A 79 10.36 1.86 -4.80
C GLY A 79 11.00 1.72 -3.44
N THR A 80 11.02 2.79 -2.64
CA THR A 80 11.64 2.80 -1.31
C THR A 80 10.64 3.08 -0.19
N SER A 81 9.34 2.81 -0.44
CA SER A 81 8.31 3.00 0.58
C SER A 81 8.26 1.80 1.49
N ASP A 82 8.76 1.96 2.71
CA ASP A 82 8.82 0.90 3.71
C ASP A 82 8.18 1.39 5.01
N TYR A 83 7.22 0.63 5.51
CA TYR A 83 6.57 0.90 6.79
C TYR A 83 6.98 -0.17 7.79
N TYR A 84 7.49 0.26 8.93
CA TYR A 84 7.73 -0.58 10.07
C TYR A 84 6.81 -0.21 11.21
N CYS A 85 6.40 -1.22 11.97
CA CYS A 85 5.53 -1.06 13.12
C CYS A 85 6.16 -1.72 14.33
N ASN A 86 6.07 -1.07 15.48
CA ASN A 86 6.25 -1.72 16.77
C ASN A 86 4.89 -2.11 17.36
N PHE A 87 4.91 -3.19 18.13
CA PHE A 87 3.75 -3.82 18.72
C PHE A 87 4.06 -4.02 20.21
N GLN A 88 3.20 -3.46 21.05
CA GLN A 88 3.39 -3.49 22.50
C GLN A 88 2.15 -4.04 23.19
N TRP A 89 2.38 -5.04 24.04
CA TRP A 89 1.38 -5.62 24.93
C TRP A 89 2.07 -6.04 26.24
N PRO A 90 1.36 -6.54 27.27
CA PRO A 90 1.95 -6.77 28.59
C PRO A 90 3.24 -7.61 28.52
N ASN A 91 4.34 -7.07 29.05
CA ASN A 91 5.68 -7.67 29.09
C ASN A 91 6.30 -8.02 27.72
N ASN A 92 5.74 -7.52 26.61
CA ASN A 92 6.21 -7.85 25.27
C ASN A 92 6.30 -6.58 24.42
N PHE A 93 7.41 -6.48 23.67
CA PHE A 93 7.65 -5.43 22.70
C PHE A 93 8.33 -6.08 21.51
N HIS A 94 7.69 -5.96 20.34
CA HIS A 94 8.19 -6.53 19.10
C HIS A 94 8.08 -5.51 17.98
N TRP A 95 8.83 -5.72 16.90
CA TRP A 95 8.73 -4.88 15.71
C TRP A 95 8.83 -5.70 14.44
N PHE A 96 8.27 -5.16 13.36
CA PHE A 96 8.26 -5.79 12.05
C PHE A 96 8.09 -4.77 10.92
N ASP A 97 8.70 -5.03 9.77
CA ASP A 97 8.50 -4.28 8.53
C ASP A 97 7.18 -4.72 7.87
N ILE A 98 6.09 -4.07 8.27
CA ILE A 98 4.73 -4.41 7.85
C ILE A 98 4.47 -4.19 6.36
N TYR A 99 5.28 -3.33 5.75
CA TYR A 99 5.36 -3.19 4.30
C TYR A 99 6.79 -2.95 3.87
N LEU A 100 7.28 -3.78 2.94
CA LEU A 100 8.53 -3.57 2.22
C LEU A 100 8.22 -3.54 0.74
N PHE A 101 8.67 -2.50 0.03
CA PHE A 101 8.35 -2.40 -1.40
C PHE A 101 8.80 -3.65 -2.18
N ASP A 102 10.03 -4.12 -1.95
CA ASP A 102 10.61 -5.25 -2.66
C ASP A 102 9.94 -6.60 -2.35
N ARG A 103 9.38 -6.76 -1.15
CA ARG A 103 8.68 -7.98 -0.72
C ARG A 103 7.21 -8.00 -1.18
N ASP A 104 6.58 -6.83 -1.19
CA ASP A 104 5.12 -6.73 -1.21
C ASP A 104 4.57 -6.18 -2.52
N HIS A 105 5.37 -5.48 -3.32
CA HIS A 105 4.96 -5.03 -4.64
C HIS A 105 5.25 -6.09 -5.71
N PRO A 106 4.33 -6.35 -6.67
CA PRO A 106 3.00 -5.75 -6.86
C PRO A 106 1.83 -6.49 -6.17
N GLN A 107 2.08 -7.61 -5.49
CA GLN A 107 1.04 -8.53 -5.04
C GLN A 107 0.15 -7.96 -3.93
N CYS A 108 0.69 -7.03 -3.13
CA CYS A 108 0.07 -6.49 -1.93
C CYS A 108 -0.51 -5.08 -2.17
N GLY A 109 -1.52 -4.98 -3.02
CA GLY A 109 -2.32 -3.74 -3.13
C GLY A 109 -3.22 -3.53 -1.90
N LYS A 110 -3.66 -4.64 -1.30
CA LYS A 110 -4.25 -4.71 0.02
C LYS A 110 -3.44 -5.73 0.81
N CYS A 111 -3.04 -5.38 2.02
CA CYS A 111 -2.17 -6.17 2.86
C CYS A 111 -2.90 -6.40 4.18
N PHE A 112 -3.53 -7.58 4.30
CA PHE A 112 -4.22 -7.98 5.51
C PHE A 112 -3.27 -8.80 6.36
N TRP A 113 -2.98 -8.33 7.56
CA TRP A 113 -2.08 -8.98 8.52
C TRP A 113 -2.82 -9.37 9.78
N LYS A 114 -2.42 -10.49 10.38
CA LYS A 114 -2.78 -10.89 11.74
C LYS A 114 -1.57 -10.77 12.64
N ILE A 115 -1.75 -10.12 13.79
CA ILE A 115 -0.76 -10.00 14.85
C ILE A 115 -0.90 -11.22 15.77
N ARG A 116 0.18 -12.00 15.94
CA ARG A 116 0.22 -13.24 16.72
C ARG A 116 1.42 -13.27 17.66
N PRO A 117 1.44 -14.15 18.69
CA PRO A 117 2.54 -14.16 19.66
C PRO A 117 3.92 -14.42 19.02
N ASP A 118 3.98 -15.25 17.99
CA ASP A 118 5.20 -15.69 17.30
C ASP A 118 5.60 -14.80 16.11
N GLY A 119 4.75 -13.86 15.69
CA GLY A 119 5.02 -13.00 14.56
C GLY A 119 3.77 -12.40 13.93
N VAL A 120 3.88 -12.04 12.66
CA VAL A 120 2.73 -11.59 11.86
C VAL A 120 2.49 -12.54 10.70
N CYS A 121 1.21 -12.80 10.40
CA CYS A 121 0.83 -13.60 9.23
C CYS A 121 0.02 -12.76 8.27
N ARG A 122 0.40 -12.74 7.00
CA ARG A 122 -0.34 -12.07 5.94
C ARG A 122 -1.33 -13.02 5.28
N LEU A 123 -2.47 -12.48 4.83
CA LEU A 123 -3.37 -13.19 3.93
C LEU A 123 -2.63 -13.52 2.63
N ASN A 124 -2.66 -14.79 2.28
CA ASN A 124 -2.26 -15.30 0.99
C ASN A 124 -3.47 -15.34 0.06
N TYR A 125 -3.42 -14.58 -1.03
CA TYR A 125 -4.52 -14.50 -1.98
C TYR A 125 -4.69 -15.77 -2.83
N GLU A 126 -3.70 -16.65 -2.87
CA GLU A 126 -3.78 -17.92 -3.60
C GLU A 126 -4.52 -18.98 -2.79
N THR A 127 -4.22 -19.09 -1.49
CA THR A 127 -4.82 -20.09 -0.59
C THR A 127 -6.03 -19.55 0.18
N ASN A 128 -6.21 -18.23 0.19
CA ASN A 128 -7.18 -17.51 1.02
C ASN A 128 -7.03 -17.79 2.54
N GLN A 129 -5.79 -18.00 2.98
CA GLN A 129 -5.43 -18.25 4.38
C GLN A 129 -4.35 -17.29 4.86
N TYR A 130 -4.26 -17.08 6.17
CA TYR A 130 -3.16 -16.31 6.79
C TYR A 130 -1.95 -17.22 7.03
N ASP A 131 -1.36 -17.72 5.94
CA ASP A 131 -0.27 -18.71 5.96
C ASP A 131 1.10 -18.13 5.54
N LEU A 132 1.15 -16.87 5.09
CA LEU A 132 2.40 -16.14 4.87
C LEU A 132 2.87 -15.52 6.18
N CYS A 133 3.42 -16.36 7.05
CA CYS A 133 3.87 -15.98 8.40
C CYS A 133 5.35 -15.59 8.43
N TYR A 134 5.64 -14.52 9.17
CA TYR A 134 6.98 -13.99 9.37
C TYR A 134 7.21 -13.82 10.88
N PRO A 135 8.33 -14.32 11.41
CA PRO A 135 8.67 -14.08 12.80
C PRO A 135 8.93 -12.59 13.04
N TRP A 136 8.88 -12.19 14.30
CA TRP A 136 9.34 -10.87 14.72
C TRP A 136 10.79 -10.63 14.29
N ASN A 137 11.12 -9.38 13.94
CA ASN A 137 12.49 -9.03 13.63
C ASN A 137 13.36 -9.16 14.89
N SER A 138 14.60 -9.62 14.72
CA SER A 138 15.59 -9.62 15.78
C SER A 138 16.22 -8.24 15.91
N ASP A 139 16.59 -7.89 17.14
CA ASP A 139 17.47 -6.75 17.43
C ASP A 139 18.93 -7.06 17.06
#